data_AF-A0A2V9PWK7-F1
#
_entry.id   AF-A0A2V9PWK7-F1
#
_cell.length_a   1.000
_cell.length_b   1.000
_cell.length_c   1.000
_cell.angle_alpha   90.00
_cell.angle_beta   90.00
_cell.angle_gamma   90.00
#
_symmetry.space_group_name_H-M   'P 1'
#
loop_
_entity.id
_entity.type
_entity.pdbx_description
1 polymer ?
#
loop_
_entity_poly.entity_id
_entity_poly.type
_entity_poly.pdbx_seq_one_letter_code
_entity_poly.pdbx_strand_id
1 'polypeptide(L)'
;MVRKLAVASLLVIAGMSAMGQQQPAKPKTVGGASASGTHHNGSETPLPSEEMVNAFLQQTFGYDPQLTWKIVSIKPSKAEGLAEVNVQMSSPQGQGGQKFFVSADGKHAVVGDIIPFGKHPFEAARLELQKKVTGPARGPANAPVMIVEFSDLQCPHCKEANPTIERLLKEEPNIHFVFQNFPLPMHNWAQKAAMYADCTAQLSNEAFWKFIASVYEAQAEITAENTDQKLTELADKAGVKGPDVAACSTQSEAQAHIEVSVNLGK
;
A
#
# COMPACT_ATOMS: atom_id res chain seq x y z
N MET A 1 -1.68 6.96 -55.81
CA MET A 1 -0.99 5.78 -55.26
C MET A 1 0.33 6.22 -54.64
N VAL A 2 0.38 6.41 -53.32
CA VAL A 2 1.63 6.56 -52.57
C VAL A 2 1.44 5.76 -51.27
N ARG A 3 2.03 4.57 -51.21
CA ARG A 3 2.06 3.73 -50.01
C ARG A 3 3.11 4.31 -49.06
N LYS A 4 2.70 4.87 -47.91
CA LYS A 4 3.60 5.08 -46.79
C LYS A 4 3.76 3.74 -46.06
N LEU A 5 4.98 3.20 -46.08
CA LEU A 5 5.35 2.07 -45.22
C LEU A 5 5.34 2.55 -43.77
N ALA A 6 4.48 1.96 -42.93
CA ALA A 6 4.61 2.03 -41.50
C ALA A 6 5.52 0.86 -41.06
N VAL A 7 6.70 1.19 -40.52
CA VAL A 7 7.57 0.20 -39.87
C VAL A 7 7.08 0.07 -38.43
N ALA A 8 6.35 -1.01 -38.15
CA ALA A 8 5.96 -1.39 -36.80
C ALA A 8 7.11 -2.23 -36.19
N SER A 9 7.91 -1.62 -35.32
CA SER A 9 8.87 -2.36 -34.50
C SER A 9 8.14 -2.97 -33.32
N LEU A 10 7.76 -4.24 -33.46
CA LEU A 10 7.17 -5.05 -32.40
C LEU A 10 8.30 -5.47 -31.43
N LEU A 11 8.46 -4.77 -30.30
CA LEU A 11 9.36 -5.23 -29.24
C LEU A 11 8.58 -6.17 -28.31
N VAL A 12 8.64 -7.47 -28.61
CA VAL A 12 8.17 -8.52 -27.71
C VAL A 12 9.23 -8.70 -26.63
N ILE A 13 8.98 -8.21 -25.41
CA ILE A 13 9.81 -8.54 -24.25
C ILE A 13 9.40 -9.94 -23.77
N ALA A 14 10.10 -10.95 -24.30
CA ALA A 14 10.04 -12.30 -23.77
C ALA A 14 10.91 -12.37 -22.50
N GLY A 15 10.26 -12.38 -21.33
CA GLY A 15 10.93 -12.64 -20.06
C GLY A 15 11.27 -14.13 -19.93
N MET A 16 12.47 -14.53 -20.36
CA MET A 16 13.04 -15.83 -20.02
C MET A 16 13.94 -15.66 -18.78
N SER A 17 13.41 -16.02 -17.61
CA SER A 17 14.22 -16.22 -16.42
C SER A 17 14.98 -17.54 -16.54
N ALA A 18 16.24 -17.48 -16.99
CA ALA A 18 17.18 -18.57 -16.83
C ALA A 18 18.06 -18.30 -15.61
N MET A 19 17.80 -19.04 -14.52
CA MET A 19 18.69 -19.13 -13.37
C MET A 19 19.98 -19.84 -13.79
N GLY A 20 21.06 -19.09 -13.92
CA GLY A 20 22.42 -19.61 -14.08
C GLY A 20 23.23 -19.35 -12.82
N GLN A 21 23.52 -20.39 -12.03
CA GLN A 21 24.45 -20.32 -10.92
C GLN A 21 25.87 -20.05 -11.44
N GLN A 22 26.52 -18.99 -10.96
CA GLN A 22 27.97 -18.83 -11.08
C GLN A 22 28.62 -18.76 -9.69
N GLN A 23 29.65 -19.59 -9.50
CA GLN A 23 30.46 -19.68 -8.29
C GLN A 23 31.30 -18.42 -8.02
N PRO A 24 31.67 -18.15 -6.77
CA PRO A 24 32.32 -16.90 -6.37
C PRO A 24 33.80 -16.88 -6.75
N ALA A 25 34.23 -15.82 -7.46
CA ALA A 25 35.64 -15.48 -7.63
C ALA A 25 36.15 -14.63 -6.45
N LYS A 26 37.39 -14.88 -6.01
CA LYS A 26 38.07 -14.23 -4.88
C LYS A 26 38.29 -12.72 -5.13
N PRO A 27 38.28 -11.87 -4.08
CA PRO A 27 38.45 -10.43 -4.22
C PRO A 27 39.91 -10.06 -4.50
N LYS A 28 40.15 -9.29 -5.57
CA LYS A 28 41.39 -8.53 -5.75
C LYS A 28 41.18 -7.11 -5.24
N THR A 29 42.02 -6.70 -4.30
CA THR A 29 42.19 -5.32 -3.83
C THR A 29 42.55 -4.41 -5.00
N VAL A 30 41.76 -3.37 -5.21
CA VAL A 30 42.10 -2.24 -6.09
C VAL A 30 42.25 -1.01 -5.22
N GLY A 31 43.46 -0.45 -5.26
CA GLY A 31 43.85 0.75 -4.53
C GLY A 31 43.09 1.99 -4.97
N GLY A 32 42.97 2.92 -4.03
CA GLY A 32 42.29 4.19 -4.23
C GLY A 32 42.95 5.03 -5.31
N ALA A 33 42.13 5.50 -6.25
CA ALA A 33 42.37 6.72 -6.97
C ALA A 33 41.21 7.66 -6.64
N SER A 34 41.55 8.75 -5.95
CA SER A 34 40.66 9.87 -5.67
C SER A 34 40.27 10.51 -7.00
N ALA A 35 39.02 10.34 -7.41
CA ALA A 35 38.41 11.15 -8.46
C ALA A 35 37.74 12.34 -7.77
N SER A 36 38.25 13.52 -8.06
CA SER A 36 37.73 14.82 -7.66
C SER A 36 36.24 14.93 -8.01
N GLY A 37 35.38 14.81 -6.99
CA GLY A 37 33.98 15.15 -7.10
C GLY A 37 33.84 16.66 -7.29
N THR A 38 33.43 17.09 -8.47
CA THR A 38 32.79 18.39 -8.64
C THR A 38 31.53 18.37 -7.79
N HIS A 39 31.54 19.10 -6.68
CA HIS A 39 30.36 19.45 -5.93
C HIS A 39 29.39 20.16 -6.88
N HIS A 40 28.34 19.48 -7.34
CA HIS A 40 27.17 20.17 -7.85
C HIS A 40 26.41 20.72 -6.65
N ASN A 41 26.58 22.02 -6.49
CA ASN A 41 25.81 22.90 -5.63
C ASN A 41 24.31 22.63 -5.85
N GLY A 42 23.54 22.45 -4.76
CA GLY A 42 22.15 21.99 -4.77
C GLY A 42 21.25 22.73 -5.77
N SER A 43 21.12 22.18 -6.98
CA SER A 43 20.19 22.63 -7.99
C SER A 43 18.91 21.81 -7.86
N GLU A 44 17.78 22.48 -7.70
CA GLU A 44 16.46 21.86 -7.83
C GLU A 44 16.43 20.96 -9.08
N THR A 45 16.02 19.70 -8.90
CA THR A 45 15.90 18.77 -10.03
C THR A 45 14.90 19.39 -11.03
N PRO A 46 15.30 19.65 -12.29
CA PRO A 46 14.38 20.20 -13.28
C PRO A 46 13.17 19.29 -13.43
N LEU A 47 11.97 19.87 -13.25
CA LEU A 47 10.73 19.12 -13.42
C LEU A 47 10.36 19.03 -14.90
N PRO A 48 9.87 17.88 -15.38
CA PRO A 48 9.34 17.77 -16.73
C PRO A 48 8.11 18.66 -16.89
N SER A 49 7.93 19.28 -18.06
CA SER A 49 6.68 20.00 -18.36
C SER A 49 5.53 19.02 -18.59
N GLU A 50 4.29 19.45 -18.34
CA GLU A 50 3.11 18.65 -18.67
C GLU A 50 3.05 18.28 -20.16
N GLU A 51 3.50 19.18 -21.05
CA GLU A 51 3.60 18.91 -22.48
C GLU A 51 4.55 17.74 -22.77
N MET A 52 5.74 17.73 -22.16
CA MET A 52 6.70 16.64 -22.34
C MET A 52 6.16 15.32 -21.80
N VAL A 53 5.50 15.34 -20.63
CA VAL A 53 4.85 14.16 -20.05
C VAL A 53 3.74 13.66 -20.98
N ASN A 54 2.88 14.54 -21.49
CA ASN A 54 1.81 14.17 -22.41
C ASN A 54 2.36 13.59 -23.72
N ALA A 55 3.42 14.17 -24.28
CA ALA A 55 4.07 13.64 -25.48
C ALA A 55 4.64 12.23 -25.24
N PHE A 56 5.29 12.00 -24.09
CA PHE A 56 5.77 10.69 -23.68
C PHE A 56 4.63 9.67 -23.54
N LEU A 57 3.55 10.03 -22.82
CA LEU A 57 2.39 9.15 -22.63
C LEU A 57 1.68 8.86 -23.96
N GLN A 58 1.53 9.86 -24.82
CA GLN A 58 0.96 9.68 -26.16
C GLN A 58 1.80 8.73 -27.02
N GLN A 59 3.12 8.86 -26.98
CA GLN A 59 4.01 7.98 -27.73
C GLN A 59 4.02 6.55 -27.17
N THR A 60 3.87 6.41 -25.85
CA THR A 60 3.94 5.13 -25.15
C THR A 60 2.62 4.37 -25.22
N PHE A 61 1.48 5.06 -25.09
CA PHE A 61 0.16 4.47 -24.88
C PHE A 61 -0.91 4.93 -25.89
N GLY A 62 -0.64 5.97 -26.68
CA GLY A 62 -1.61 6.57 -27.60
C GLY A 62 -2.03 5.70 -28.80
N TYR A 63 -1.53 4.46 -28.89
CA TYR A 63 -2.05 3.46 -29.82
C TYR A 63 -3.39 2.87 -29.36
N ASP A 64 -3.72 2.95 -28.07
CA ASP A 64 -5.01 2.54 -27.52
C ASP A 64 -5.97 3.73 -27.47
N PRO A 65 -6.99 3.80 -28.37
CA PRO A 65 -7.92 4.93 -28.43
C PRO A 65 -8.91 4.97 -27.26
N GLN A 66 -9.00 3.91 -26.46
CA GLN A 66 -9.90 3.83 -25.31
C GLN A 66 -9.21 4.23 -24.00
N LEU A 67 -7.88 4.31 -24.01
CA LEU A 67 -7.08 4.72 -22.87
C LEU A 67 -6.96 6.24 -22.83
N THR A 68 -7.35 6.83 -21.72
CA THR A 68 -7.19 8.26 -21.44
C THR A 68 -6.37 8.44 -20.17
N TRP A 69 -5.73 9.59 -20.02
CA TRP A 69 -4.96 9.90 -18.82
C TRP A 69 -5.13 11.35 -18.38
N LYS A 70 -4.88 11.58 -17.09
CA LYS A 70 -4.80 12.89 -16.45
C LYS A 70 -3.53 12.94 -15.61
N ILE A 71 -2.66 13.90 -15.85
CA ILE A 71 -1.52 14.16 -14.97
C ILE A 71 -2.07 14.68 -13.63
N VAL A 72 -1.77 13.96 -12.55
CA VAL A 72 -2.23 14.29 -11.20
C VAL A 72 -1.22 15.21 -10.50
N SER A 73 0.07 14.93 -10.66
CA SER A 73 1.12 15.77 -10.10
C SER A 73 2.46 15.55 -10.81
N ILE A 74 3.28 16.59 -10.84
CA ILE A 74 4.69 16.56 -11.18
C ILE A 74 5.41 17.27 -10.04
N LYS A 75 6.29 16.58 -9.32
CA LYS A 75 6.97 17.13 -8.13
C LYS A 75 8.38 16.54 -7.98
N PRO A 76 9.28 17.16 -7.21
CA PRO A 76 10.54 16.53 -6.85
C PRO A 76 10.30 15.19 -6.13
N SER A 77 11.12 14.18 -6.43
CA SER A 77 11.04 12.89 -5.73
C SER A 77 11.89 12.90 -4.45
N LYS A 78 11.77 11.83 -3.64
CA LYS A 78 12.64 11.61 -2.48
C LYS A 78 14.10 11.29 -2.86
N ALA A 79 14.34 10.83 -4.08
CA ALA A 79 15.68 10.61 -4.61
C ALA A 79 16.17 11.84 -5.38
N GLU A 80 17.39 12.27 -5.06
CA GLU A 80 18.03 13.39 -5.74
C GLU A 80 18.18 13.11 -7.24
N GLY A 81 17.90 14.11 -8.07
CA GLY A 81 18.01 14.01 -9.52
C GLY A 81 16.83 13.30 -10.21
N LEU A 82 15.77 12.94 -9.47
CA LEU A 82 14.54 12.38 -10.03
C LEU A 82 13.32 13.26 -9.71
N ALA A 83 12.50 13.51 -10.71
CA ALA A 83 11.15 14.05 -10.57
C ALA A 83 10.13 12.90 -10.51
N GLU A 84 9.15 12.97 -9.62
CA GLU A 84 8.02 12.04 -9.55
C GLU A 84 6.84 12.57 -10.36
N VAL A 85 6.30 11.72 -11.23
CA VAL A 85 5.10 12.00 -12.03
C VAL A 85 4.04 10.98 -11.67
N ASN A 86 2.89 11.48 -11.22
CA ASN A 86 1.71 10.66 -10.96
C ASN A 86 0.64 10.96 -12.01
N VAL A 87 0.11 9.92 -12.63
CA VAL A 87 -0.87 9.99 -13.71
C VAL A 87 -2.05 9.11 -13.35
N GLN A 88 -3.27 9.61 -13.49
CA GLN A 88 -4.47 8.80 -13.43
C GLN A 88 -4.77 8.30 -14.84
N MET A 89 -4.82 6.99 -15.03
CA MET A 89 -5.23 6.34 -16.28
C MET A 89 -6.68 5.86 -16.17
N SER A 90 -7.40 5.92 -17.28
CA SER A 90 -8.81 5.53 -17.39
C SER A 90 -9.05 4.77 -18.68
N SER A 91 -9.66 3.59 -18.56
CA SER A 91 -10.05 2.72 -19.66
C SER A 91 -11.45 2.12 -19.41
N PRO A 92 -12.09 1.47 -20.40
CA PRO A 92 -13.34 0.74 -20.18
C PRO A 92 -13.23 -0.40 -19.14
N GLN A 93 -12.01 -0.90 -18.89
CA GLN A 93 -11.74 -1.98 -17.94
C GLN A 93 -11.56 -1.46 -16.51
N GLY A 94 -11.44 -0.14 -16.33
CA GLY A 94 -11.25 0.49 -15.02
C GLY A 94 -10.33 1.70 -15.07
N GLN A 95 -10.19 2.35 -13.91
CA GLN A 95 -9.28 3.48 -13.69
C GLN A 95 -8.18 3.07 -12.71
N GLY A 96 -6.95 3.53 -12.92
CA GLY A 96 -5.81 3.24 -12.06
C GLY A 96 -4.74 4.33 -12.10
N GLY A 97 -4.01 4.51 -11.01
CA GLY A 97 -2.87 5.44 -10.96
C GLY A 97 -1.60 4.77 -11.49
N GLN A 98 -0.82 5.51 -12.30
CA GLN A 98 0.53 5.15 -12.71
C GLN A 98 1.51 6.19 -12.16
N LYS A 99 2.54 5.69 -11.48
CA LYS A 99 3.66 6.50 -10.99
C LYS A 99 4.92 6.11 -11.74
N PHE A 100 5.70 7.10 -12.14
CA PHE A 100 7.03 6.91 -12.69
C PHE A 100 7.91 8.11 -12.33
N PHE A 101 9.22 7.94 -12.55
CA PHE A 101 10.21 8.95 -12.25
C PHE A 101 10.91 9.39 -13.52
N VAL A 102 11.23 10.68 -13.61
CA VAL A 102 11.98 11.26 -14.74
C VAL A 102 13.32 11.74 -14.21
N SER A 103 14.39 11.30 -14.86
CA SER A 103 15.75 11.75 -14.58
C SER A 103 15.94 13.24 -14.86
N ALA A 104 16.85 13.88 -14.14
CA ALA A 104 17.14 15.32 -14.25
C ALA A 104 17.53 15.78 -15.66
N ASP A 105 18.05 14.87 -16.50
CA ASP A 105 18.37 15.16 -17.91
C ASP A 105 17.14 15.13 -18.83
N GLY A 106 15.98 14.68 -18.33
CA GLY A 106 14.73 14.53 -19.06
C GLY A 106 14.71 13.37 -20.05
N LYS A 107 15.75 12.52 -20.10
CA LYS A 107 15.92 11.50 -21.16
C LYS A 107 15.47 10.11 -20.74
N HIS A 108 15.40 9.84 -19.43
CA HIS A 108 15.04 8.52 -18.92
C HIS A 108 13.83 8.61 -18.01
N ALA A 109 12.89 7.68 -18.23
CA ALA A 109 11.80 7.38 -17.33
C ALA A 109 12.07 6.05 -16.61
N VAL A 110 11.85 6.00 -15.30
CA VAL A 110 11.98 4.82 -14.46
C VAL A 110 10.61 4.49 -13.87
N VAL A 111 10.16 3.26 -14.06
CA VAL A 111 8.86 2.79 -13.54
C VAL A 111 9.11 1.95 -12.29
N GLY A 112 8.34 2.20 -11.22
CA GLY A 112 8.43 1.46 -9.96
C GLY A 112 8.34 2.38 -8.75
N ASP A 113 8.95 1.95 -7.65
CA ASP A 113 9.01 2.69 -6.38
C ASP A 113 10.44 3.10 -6.05
N ILE A 114 10.59 4.30 -5.46
CA ILE A 114 11.83 4.69 -4.78
C ILE A 114 11.77 4.10 -3.37
N ILE A 115 12.57 3.07 -3.15
CA ILE A 115 12.75 2.44 -1.84
C ILE A 115 14.00 3.04 -1.20
N PRO A 116 13.96 3.50 0.07
CA PRO A 116 15.17 3.95 0.74
C PRO A 116 16.23 2.84 0.75
N PHE A 117 17.49 3.21 0.62
CA PHE A 117 18.61 2.26 0.61
C PHE A 117 19.47 2.39 1.87
N GLY A 118 20.15 1.31 2.27
CA GLY A 118 21.03 1.28 3.43
C GLY A 118 20.79 0.06 4.32
N LYS A 119 21.45 0.04 5.50
CA LYS A 119 21.33 -1.08 6.46
C LYS A 119 19.92 -1.19 7.07
N HIS A 120 19.23 -0.06 7.24
CA HIS A 120 17.90 0.00 7.85
C HIS A 120 16.96 0.87 6.99
N PRO A 121 16.59 0.41 5.78
CA PRO A 121 15.88 1.23 4.79
C PRO A 121 14.50 1.71 5.27
N PHE A 122 13.89 1.02 6.23
CA PHE A 122 12.57 1.35 6.76
C PHE A 122 12.60 1.82 8.22
N GLU A 123 13.74 2.30 8.72
CA GLU A 123 13.86 2.71 10.13
C GLU A 123 12.87 3.83 10.49
N ALA A 124 12.71 4.85 9.64
CA ALA A 124 11.75 5.91 9.87
C ALA A 124 10.31 5.37 9.98
N ALA A 125 9.90 4.50 9.06
CA ALA A 125 8.58 3.87 9.11
C ALA A 125 8.41 3.02 10.38
N ARG A 126 9.42 2.24 10.76
CA ARG A 126 9.43 1.46 12.00
C ARG A 126 9.23 2.36 13.23
N LEU A 127 9.96 3.47 13.31
CA LEU A 127 9.86 4.40 14.45
C LEU A 127 8.50 5.12 14.49
N GLU A 128 7.94 5.46 13.34
CA GLU A 128 6.60 6.03 13.25
C GLU A 128 5.54 5.03 13.70
N LEU A 129 5.58 3.79 13.20
CA LEU A 129 4.66 2.73 13.62
C LEU A 129 4.75 2.46 15.13
N GLN A 130 5.96 2.34 15.68
CA GLN A 130 6.16 2.12 17.11
C GLN A 130 5.55 3.24 17.99
N LYS A 131 5.43 4.46 17.47
CA LYS A 131 4.88 5.60 18.21
C LYS A 131 3.38 5.81 18.00
N LYS A 132 2.87 5.45 16.82
CA LYS A 132 1.56 5.91 16.33
C LYS A 132 0.53 4.81 16.16
N VAL A 133 0.88 3.53 16.28
CA VAL A 133 -0.15 2.49 16.27
C VAL A 133 -1.03 2.56 17.52
N THR A 134 -2.33 2.42 17.33
CA THR A 134 -3.35 2.62 18.37
C THR A 134 -4.36 1.49 18.45
N GLY A 135 -4.35 0.57 17.47
CA GLY A 135 -5.34 -0.48 17.40
C GLY A 135 -5.09 -1.64 18.36
N PRO A 136 -6.00 -2.63 18.37
CA PRO A 136 -5.97 -3.75 19.30
C PRO A 136 -4.72 -4.60 19.10
N ALA A 137 -4.19 -5.13 20.21
CA ALA A 137 -2.93 -5.86 20.18
C ALA A 137 -3.00 -7.24 20.86
N ARG A 138 -2.11 -8.13 20.40
CA ARG A 138 -1.82 -9.44 20.98
C ARG A 138 -0.32 -9.60 21.22
N GLY A 139 0.02 -10.36 22.25
CA GLY A 139 1.40 -10.65 22.62
C GLY A 139 2.11 -9.52 23.40
N PRO A 140 3.35 -9.75 23.86
CA PRO A 140 4.06 -8.86 24.76
C PRO A 140 4.39 -7.51 24.10
N ALA A 141 4.07 -6.38 24.75
CA ALA A 141 4.35 -5.04 24.20
C ALA A 141 5.85 -4.75 23.96
N ASN A 142 6.74 -5.49 24.62
CA ASN A 142 8.20 -5.39 24.49
C ASN A 142 8.81 -6.52 23.65
N ALA A 143 8.01 -7.24 22.86
CA ALA A 143 8.49 -8.26 21.94
C ALA A 143 9.57 -7.68 20.99
N PRO A 144 10.60 -8.48 20.63
CA PRO A 144 11.64 -8.05 19.70
C PRO A 144 11.12 -7.82 18.28
N VAL A 145 9.98 -8.42 17.93
CA VAL A 145 9.30 -8.28 16.64
C VAL A 145 7.92 -7.70 16.87
N MET A 146 7.63 -6.59 16.18
CA MET A 146 6.30 -6.01 16.08
C MET A 146 5.79 -6.21 14.65
N ILE A 147 4.57 -6.71 14.52
CA ILE A 147 3.84 -6.82 13.26
C ILE A 147 2.63 -5.90 13.36
N VAL A 148 2.49 -5.01 12.38
CA VAL A 148 1.33 -4.14 12.24
C VAL A 148 0.59 -4.55 10.98
N GLU A 149 -0.64 -5.03 11.12
CA GLU A 149 -1.51 -5.37 9.99
C GLU A 149 -2.48 -4.22 9.74
N PHE A 150 -2.41 -3.59 8.57
CA PHE A 150 -3.47 -2.72 8.07
C PHE A 150 -4.47 -3.56 7.30
N SER A 151 -5.68 -3.70 7.83
CA SER A 151 -6.64 -4.68 7.32
C SER A 151 -8.03 -4.10 7.07
N ASP A 152 -8.71 -4.71 6.12
CA ASP A 152 -10.06 -4.37 5.68
C ASP A 152 -10.96 -5.60 5.85
N LEU A 153 -12.05 -5.45 6.61
CA LEU A 153 -12.95 -6.56 6.92
C LEU A 153 -13.79 -7.05 5.73
N GLN A 154 -13.92 -6.26 4.67
CA GLN A 154 -14.56 -6.64 3.40
C GLN A 154 -13.58 -7.22 2.38
N CYS A 155 -12.28 -7.04 2.56
CA CYS A 155 -11.28 -7.51 1.62
C CYS A 155 -11.15 -9.06 1.65
N PRO A 156 -11.31 -9.75 0.51
CA PRO A 156 -11.11 -11.21 0.44
C PRO A 156 -9.67 -11.63 0.76
N HIS A 157 -8.66 -10.84 0.37
CA HIS A 157 -7.27 -11.16 0.68
C HIS A 157 -6.94 -11.01 2.17
N CYS A 158 -7.54 -10.03 2.86
CA CYS A 158 -7.43 -9.92 4.31
C CYS A 158 -8.05 -11.15 5.00
N LYS A 159 -9.22 -11.60 4.53
CA LYS A 159 -9.84 -12.85 4.99
C LYS A 159 -8.93 -14.06 4.77
N GLU A 160 -8.32 -14.19 3.60
CA GLU A 160 -7.40 -15.29 3.27
C GLU A 160 -6.11 -15.26 4.11
N ALA A 161 -5.64 -14.08 4.50
CA ALA A 161 -4.46 -13.92 5.33
C ALA A 161 -4.71 -14.31 6.81
N ASN A 162 -5.93 -14.09 7.32
CA ASN A 162 -6.26 -14.25 8.74
C ASN A 162 -5.86 -15.62 9.34
N PRO A 163 -6.12 -16.79 8.72
CA PRO A 163 -5.67 -18.08 9.24
C PRO A 163 -4.13 -18.21 9.36
N THR A 164 -3.38 -17.57 8.46
CA THR A 164 -1.91 -17.56 8.50
C THR A 164 -1.41 -16.72 9.66
N ILE A 165 -2.04 -15.56 9.90
CA ILE A 165 -1.74 -14.69 11.06
C ILE A 165 -2.05 -15.41 12.37
N GLU A 166 -3.23 -16.03 12.51
CA GLU A 166 -3.59 -16.78 13.72
C GLU A 166 -2.61 -17.93 14.01
N ARG A 167 -2.18 -18.65 12.96
CA ARG A 167 -1.14 -19.68 13.11
C ARG A 167 0.19 -19.08 13.58
N LEU A 168 0.63 -17.98 12.97
CA LEU A 168 1.86 -17.29 13.36
C LEU A 168 1.84 -16.87 14.83
N LEU A 169 0.75 -16.27 15.30
CA LEU A 169 0.62 -15.82 16.69
C LEU A 169 0.61 -16.98 17.71
N LYS A 170 0.16 -18.16 17.28
CA LYS A 170 0.23 -19.38 18.09
C LYS A 170 1.63 -19.97 18.14
N GLU A 171 2.35 -19.96 17.01
CA GLU A 171 3.68 -20.55 16.87
C GLU A 171 4.78 -19.65 17.45
N GLU A 172 4.59 -18.33 17.40
CA GLU A 172 5.56 -17.31 17.81
C GLU A 172 4.97 -16.39 18.91
N PRO A 173 4.87 -16.87 20.17
CA PRO A 173 4.23 -16.12 21.26
C PRO A 173 4.98 -14.86 21.69
N ASN A 174 6.21 -14.65 21.18
CA ASN A 174 7.04 -13.48 21.47
C ASN A 174 6.98 -12.43 20.33
N ILE A 175 5.87 -12.36 19.61
CA ILE A 175 5.56 -11.29 18.65
C ILE A 175 4.55 -10.34 19.29
N HIS A 176 4.74 -9.04 19.07
CA HIS A 176 3.71 -8.04 19.33
C HIS A 176 2.95 -7.76 18.05
N PHE A 177 1.69 -8.18 18.00
CA PHE A 177 0.84 -8.00 16.83
C PHE A 177 -0.19 -6.92 17.08
N VAL A 178 -0.28 -5.96 16.17
CA VAL A 178 -1.22 -4.83 16.25
C VAL A 178 -2.06 -4.79 14.98
N PHE A 179 -3.38 -4.80 15.14
CA PHE A 179 -4.31 -4.62 14.04
C PHE A 179 -4.62 -3.14 13.86
N GLN A 180 -4.66 -2.67 12.62
CA GLN A 180 -5.04 -1.31 12.24
C GLN A 180 -6.13 -1.35 11.17
N ASN A 181 -7.23 -0.63 11.41
CA ASN A 181 -8.34 -0.55 10.47
C ASN A 181 -7.92 0.22 9.21
N PHE A 182 -8.07 -0.38 8.03
CA PHE A 182 -7.78 0.26 6.74
C PHE A 182 -8.89 -0.01 5.72
N PRO A 183 -10.12 0.46 5.95
CA PRO A 183 -11.23 0.25 5.02
C PRO A 183 -10.96 0.94 3.69
N LEU A 184 -10.95 0.16 2.61
CA LEU A 184 -10.68 0.66 1.28
C LEU A 184 -11.93 1.29 0.65
N PRO A 185 -11.83 2.42 -0.07
CA PRO A 185 -13.00 3.13 -0.60
C PRO A 185 -13.88 2.34 -1.59
N MET A 186 -13.34 1.31 -2.25
CA MET A 186 -14.12 0.47 -3.18
C MET A 186 -14.96 -0.60 -2.46
N HIS A 187 -14.77 -0.77 -1.15
CA HIS A 187 -15.48 -1.71 -0.31
C HIS A 187 -16.61 -0.98 0.42
N ASN A 188 -17.83 -1.15 -0.10
CA ASN A 188 -19.01 -0.36 0.27
C ASN A 188 -19.53 -0.53 1.71
N TRP A 189 -19.05 -1.52 2.46
CA TRP A 189 -19.38 -1.72 3.87
C TRP A 189 -18.15 -1.80 4.79
N ALA A 190 -16.92 -1.75 4.24
CA ALA A 190 -15.69 -1.81 5.02
C ALA A 190 -15.58 -0.70 6.08
N GLN A 191 -15.94 0.53 5.73
CA GLN A 191 -15.88 1.67 6.67
C GLN A 191 -16.75 1.41 7.91
N LYS A 192 -17.97 0.88 7.69
CA LYS A 192 -18.89 0.55 8.78
C LYS A 192 -18.34 -0.60 9.63
N ALA A 193 -17.81 -1.64 9.00
CA ALA A 193 -17.17 -2.75 9.72
C ALA A 193 -15.97 -2.30 10.56
N ALA A 194 -15.14 -1.40 10.04
CA ALA A 194 -14.02 -0.81 10.78
C ALA A 194 -14.48 -0.06 12.04
N MET A 195 -15.58 0.71 11.97
CA MET A 195 -16.15 1.39 13.14
C MET A 195 -16.68 0.41 14.19
N TYR A 196 -17.36 -0.66 13.78
CA TYR A 196 -17.80 -1.71 14.72
C TYR A 196 -16.60 -2.41 15.37
N ALA A 197 -15.55 -2.68 14.60
CA ALA A 197 -14.31 -3.25 15.09
C ALA A 197 -13.65 -2.34 16.14
N ASP A 198 -13.51 -1.04 15.86
CA ASP A 198 -12.98 -0.06 16.82
C ASP A 198 -13.79 -0.05 18.12
N CYS A 199 -15.11 0.10 18.02
CA CYS A 199 -16.01 0.12 19.17
C CYS A 199 -16.02 -1.20 19.96
N THR A 200 -15.89 -2.34 19.28
CA THR A 200 -15.76 -3.65 19.95
C THR A 200 -14.46 -3.71 20.76
N ALA A 201 -13.36 -3.19 20.21
CA ALA A 201 -12.08 -3.15 20.90
C ALA A 201 -12.07 -2.25 22.13
N GLN A 202 -12.77 -1.11 22.07
CA GLN A 202 -12.92 -0.22 23.23
C GLN A 202 -13.62 -0.91 24.41
N LEU A 203 -14.53 -1.85 24.13
CA LEU A 203 -15.23 -2.62 25.15
C LEU A 203 -14.43 -3.84 25.62
N SER A 204 -13.78 -4.57 24.70
CA SER A 204 -12.98 -5.74 25.05
C SER A 204 -12.02 -6.12 23.92
N ASN A 205 -10.72 -6.12 24.25
CA ASN A 205 -9.69 -6.62 23.34
C ASN A 205 -9.92 -8.08 22.97
N GLU A 206 -10.40 -8.93 23.89
CA GLU A 206 -10.69 -10.33 23.57
C GLU A 206 -11.87 -10.47 22.59
N ALA A 207 -12.94 -9.69 22.82
CA ALA A 207 -14.10 -9.70 21.93
C ALA A 207 -13.77 -9.18 20.54
N PHE A 208 -12.89 -8.18 20.43
CA PHE A 208 -12.43 -7.66 19.14
C PHE A 208 -11.89 -8.78 18.24
N TRP A 209 -11.02 -9.63 18.76
CA TRP A 209 -10.44 -10.69 17.92
C TRP A 209 -11.44 -11.76 17.51
N LYS A 210 -12.40 -12.08 18.39
CA LYS A 210 -13.52 -12.97 18.04
C LYS A 210 -14.39 -12.33 16.96
N PHE A 211 -14.67 -11.04 17.11
CA PHE A 211 -15.46 -10.25 16.18
C PHE A 211 -14.84 -10.23 14.77
N ILE A 212 -13.57 -9.84 14.61
CA ILE A 212 -12.96 -9.77 13.27
C ILE A 212 -12.91 -11.14 12.61
N ALA A 213 -12.63 -12.22 13.36
CA ALA A 213 -12.63 -13.57 12.83
C ALA A 213 -14.02 -13.99 12.32
N SER A 214 -15.07 -13.69 13.09
CA SER A 214 -16.45 -14.00 12.68
C SER A 214 -16.94 -13.12 11.53
N VAL A 215 -16.49 -11.86 11.43
CA VAL A 215 -16.78 -11.00 10.27
C VAL A 215 -16.14 -11.56 9.01
N TYR A 216 -14.87 -12.00 9.07
CA TYR A 216 -14.23 -12.66 7.93
C TYR A 216 -14.93 -13.96 7.54
N GLU A 217 -15.35 -14.78 8.51
CA GLU A 217 -16.11 -16.00 8.25
C GLU A 217 -17.41 -15.68 7.49
N ALA A 218 -18.18 -14.72 7.99
CA ALA A 218 -19.46 -14.28 7.43
C ALA A 218 -19.36 -13.31 6.24
N GLN A 219 -18.17 -12.96 5.76
CA GLN A 219 -17.93 -11.89 4.77
C GLN A 219 -18.82 -12.01 3.51
N ALA A 220 -19.11 -13.22 3.05
CA ALA A 220 -19.94 -13.46 1.87
C ALA A 220 -21.46 -13.22 2.11
N GLU A 221 -21.89 -13.14 3.37
CA GLU A 221 -23.27 -12.89 3.77
C GLU A 221 -23.55 -11.41 4.12
N ILE A 222 -22.49 -10.59 4.22
CA ILE A 222 -22.58 -9.18 4.57
C ILE A 222 -22.70 -8.36 3.29
N THR A 223 -23.77 -7.57 3.21
CA THR A 223 -24.02 -6.59 2.15
C THR A 223 -24.22 -5.22 2.76
N ALA A 224 -24.11 -4.16 1.95
CA ALA A 224 -24.30 -2.80 2.44
C ALA A 224 -25.66 -2.59 3.14
N GLU A 225 -26.69 -3.31 2.71
CA GLU A 225 -28.06 -3.21 3.21
C GLU A 225 -28.24 -3.89 4.58
N ASN A 226 -27.50 -4.96 4.86
CA ASN A 226 -27.64 -5.74 6.10
C ASN A 226 -26.48 -5.56 7.08
N THR A 227 -25.52 -4.68 6.75
CA THR A 227 -24.25 -4.55 7.49
C THR A 227 -24.47 -4.28 8.98
N ASP A 228 -25.27 -3.26 9.33
CA ASP A 228 -25.51 -2.93 10.75
C ASP A 228 -26.12 -4.10 11.53
N GLN A 229 -27.10 -4.78 10.94
CA GLN A 229 -27.73 -5.95 11.57
C GLN A 229 -26.69 -7.06 11.79
N LYS A 230 -25.98 -7.47 10.73
CA LYS A 230 -25.00 -8.56 10.78
C LYS A 230 -23.88 -8.25 11.77
N LEU A 231 -23.31 -7.05 11.73
CA LEU A 231 -22.21 -6.66 12.62
C LEU A 231 -22.68 -6.57 14.08
N THR A 232 -23.90 -6.10 14.35
CA THR A 232 -24.50 -6.10 15.69
C THR A 232 -24.59 -7.53 16.24
N GLU A 233 -25.15 -8.46 15.47
CA GLU A 233 -25.27 -9.88 15.85
C GLU A 233 -23.90 -10.54 16.09
N LEU A 234 -22.89 -10.19 15.27
CA LEU A 234 -21.53 -10.71 15.41
C LEU A 234 -20.82 -10.15 16.64
N ALA A 235 -21.04 -8.87 16.98
CA ALA A 235 -20.54 -8.27 18.21
C ALA A 235 -21.15 -8.93 19.46
N ASP A 236 -22.46 -9.21 19.44
CA ASP A 236 -23.13 -10.00 20.50
C ASP A 236 -22.49 -11.38 20.68
N LYS A 237 -22.28 -12.11 19.57
CA LYS A 237 -21.61 -13.42 19.59
C LYS A 237 -20.16 -13.35 20.08
N ALA A 238 -19.48 -12.22 19.86
CA ALA A 238 -18.11 -12.00 20.31
C ALA A 238 -18.01 -11.73 21.83
N GLY A 239 -19.15 -11.48 22.51
CA GLY A 239 -19.23 -11.32 23.96
C GLY A 239 -19.32 -9.88 24.46
N VAL A 240 -19.64 -8.92 23.57
CA VAL A 240 -20.00 -7.55 23.95
C VAL A 240 -21.45 -7.28 23.58
N LYS A 241 -22.07 -6.21 24.09
CA LYS A 241 -23.45 -5.86 23.72
C LYS A 241 -23.46 -5.22 22.34
N GLY A 242 -23.96 -5.93 21.34
CA GLY A 242 -24.07 -5.48 19.96
C GLY A 242 -24.74 -4.12 19.82
N PRO A 243 -25.88 -3.83 20.49
CA PRO A 243 -26.51 -2.52 20.44
C PRO A 243 -25.63 -1.37 20.95
N ASP A 244 -24.77 -1.63 21.95
CA ASP A 244 -23.84 -0.62 22.47
C ASP A 244 -22.72 -0.35 21.45
N VAL A 245 -22.22 -1.41 20.78
CA VAL A 245 -21.26 -1.28 19.66
C VAL A 245 -21.87 -0.52 18.49
N ALA A 246 -23.11 -0.84 18.12
CA ALA A 246 -23.84 -0.16 17.05
C ALA A 246 -23.98 1.34 17.36
N ALA A 247 -24.40 1.70 18.58
CA ALA A 247 -24.49 3.09 19.01
C ALA A 247 -23.14 3.82 18.95
N CYS A 248 -22.06 3.17 19.45
CA CYS A 248 -20.70 3.70 19.37
C CYS A 248 -20.24 3.90 17.91
N SER A 249 -20.55 2.98 17.00
CA SER A 249 -20.11 3.04 15.59
C SER A 249 -20.66 4.24 14.82
N THR A 250 -21.68 4.91 15.35
CA THR A 250 -22.27 6.13 14.76
C THR A 250 -21.63 7.43 15.26
N GLN A 251 -20.76 7.35 16.27
CA GLN A 251 -20.11 8.53 16.84
C GLN A 251 -18.96 9.01 15.94
N SER A 252 -18.73 10.33 15.95
CA SER A 252 -17.62 10.94 15.20
C SER A 252 -16.24 10.48 15.68
N GLU A 253 -16.12 10.05 16.93
CA GLU A 253 -14.88 9.55 17.51
C GLU A 253 -14.45 8.23 16.84
N ALA A 254 -15.38 7.31 16.58
CA ALA A 254 -15.08 6.08 15.84
C ALA A 254 -14.52 6.39 14.45
N GLN A 255 -15.16 7.32 13.72
CA GLN A 255 -14.66 7.80 12.41
C GLN A 255 -13.25 8.38 12.54
N ALA A 256 -12.98 9.20 13.56
CA ALA A 256 -11.68 9.82 13.77
C ALA A 256 -10.58 8.77 14.02
N HIS A 257 -10.86 7.71 14.80
CA HIS A 257 -9.92 6.60 14.98
C HIS A 257 -9.60 5.88 13.66
N ILE A 258 -10.62 5.64 12.82
CA ILE A 258 -10.41 5.02 11.51
C ILE A 258 -9.53 5.93 10.64
N GLU A 259 -9.78 7.25 10.63
CA GLU A 259 -8.96 8.20 9.87
C GLU A 259 -7.50 8.24 10.35
N VAL A 260 -7.25 8.17 11.66
CA VAL A 260 -5.89 8.07 12.22
C VAL A 260 -5.19 6.83 11.69
N SER A 261 -5.86 5.67 11.73
CA SER A 261 -5.32 4.41 11.22
C SER A 261 -5.07 4.46 9.71
N VAL A 262 -6.03 4.93 8.92
CA VAL A 262 -5.90 5.08 7.46
C VAL A 262 -4.77 6.04 7.09
N ASN A 263 -4.61 7.15 7.82
CA ASN A 263 -3.54 8.10 7.55
C ASN A 263 -2.16 7.55 7.93
N LEU A 264 -2.08 6.65 8.92
CA LEU A 264 -0.83 5.97 9.26
C LEU A 264 -0.40 4.94 8.21
N GLY A 265 -1.37 4.31 7.51
CA GLY A 265 -1.10 3.29 6.49
C GLY A 265 -0.85 3.81 5.07
N LYS A 266 -0.93 5.13 4.84
CA LYS A 266 -0.66 5.79 3.54
C LYS A 266 0.81 6.20 3.40
#